data_AF-A0A3D5FUE3-F1
#
_entry.id   AF-A0A3D5FUE3-F1
#
_cell.length_a   1.000
_cell.length_b   1.000
_cell.length_c   1.000
_cell.angle_alpha   90.00
_cell.angle_beta   90.00
_cell.angle_gamma   90.00
#
_symmetry.space_group_name_H-M   'P 1'
#
loop_
_entity.id
_entity.type
_entity.pdbx_description
1 polymer ?
#
loop_
_entity_poly.entity_id
_entity_poly.type
_entity_poly.pdbx_seq_one_letter_code
_entity_poly.pdbx_strand_id
1 'polypeptide(L)' 'YGHDHVAHQEQVGDALLVNPGEIMGRLGQRSIALVEETSKAVEQISFD' A
#
# COMPACT_ATOMS: atom_id res chain seq x y z
N TYR A 1 0.80 -1.76 7.24
CA TYR A 1 1.62 -2.94 7.57
C TYR A 1 2.50 -3.27 6.38
N GLY A 2 3.31 -4.33 6.46
CA GLY A 2 4.19 -4.79 5.39
C GLY A 2 4.46 -6.29 5.57
N HIS A 3 5.72 -6.72 5.39
CA HIS A 3 6.24 -8.08 5.64
C HIS A 3 5.89 -9.17 4.61
N ASP A 4 4.69 -9.18 4.05
CA ASP A 4 4.29 -10.18 3.05
C ASP A 4 4.65 -9.79 1.59
N HIS A 5 5.11 -8.55 1.39
CA HIS A 5 5.47 -7.96 0.10
C HIS A 5 4.29 -7.78 -0.88
N VAL A 6 3.04 -7.90 -0.43
CA VAL A 6 1.84 -7.80 -1.28
C VAL A 6 1.09 -6.49 -0.99
N ALA A 7 0.87 -5.68 -2.02
CA ALA A 7 0.09 -4.45 -1.88
C ALA A 7 -1.37 -4.76 -1.47
N HIS A 8 -1.86 -4.08 -0.44
CA HIS A 8 -3.21 -4.26 0.09
C HIS A 8 -3.76 -2.96 0.66
N GLN A 9 -5.05 -2.73 0.49
CA GLN A 9 -5.76 -1.66 1.20
C GLN A 9 -7.16 -2.12 1.58
N GLU A 10 -7.59 -1.76 2.78
CA GLU A 10 -8.89 -2.14 3.31
C GLU A 10 -9.36 -1.15 4.36
N GLN A 11 -10.67 -0.87 4.35
CA GLN A 11 -11.33 -0.11 5.42
C GLN A 11 -11.84 -1.09 6.48
N VAL A 12 -11.30 -1.01 7.69
CA VAL A 12 -11.66 -1.86 8.84
C VAL A 12 -12.31 -0.98 9.91
N GLY A 13 -13.64 -0.92 9.92
CA GLY A 13 -14.37 0.06 10.73
C GLY A 13 -13.97 1.48 10.33
N ASP A 14 -13.50 2.29 11.29
CA ASP A 14 -13.02 3.67 11.03
C ASP A 14 -11.52 3.74 10.64
N ALA A 15 -10.80 2.62 10.72
CA ALA A 15 -9.38 2.56 10.43
C ALA A 15 -9.12 2.14 8.98
N LEU A 16 -8.18 2.83 8.34
CA LEU A 16 -7.62 2.42 7.06
C LEU A 16 -6.41 1.51 7.32
N LEU A 17 -6.45 0.28 6.80
CA LEU A 17 -5.32 -0.64 6.82
C LEU A 17 -4.66 -0.64 5.44
N VAL A 18 -3.38 -0.26 5.38
CA VAL A 18 -2.61 -0.20 4.11
C VAL A 18 -1.34 -1.03 4.21
N ASN A 19 -1.03 -1.78 3.16
CA ASN A 19 0.27 -2.37 2.87
C ASN A 19 0.77 -1.84 1.52
N PRO A 20 1.91 -1.13 1.47
CA PRO A 20 2.41 -0.55 0.22
C PRO A 20 3.00 -1.59 -0.75
N GLY A 21 3.09 -2.86 -0.36
CA GLY A 21 3.77 -3.91 -1.11
C GLY A 21 5.26 -3.93 -0.80
N GLU A 22 6.11 -3.98 -1.83
CA GLU A 22 7.56 -3.96 -1.67
C GLU A 22 8.26 -2.90 -2.50
N ILE A 23 9.36 -2.36 -1.96
CA ILE A 23 10.18 -1.36 -2.66
C ILE A 23 11.19 -2.02 -3.60
N MET A 24 11.73 -3.18 -3.21
CA MET A 24 12.86 -3.80 -3.92
C MET A 24 12.44 -4.52 -5.20
N GLY A 25 11.20 -5.02 -5.27
CA GLY A 25 10.71 -5.81 -6.40
C GLY A 25 11.39 -7.16 -6.53
N ARG A 26 11.85 -7.74 -5.42
CA ARG A 26 12.56 -9.02 -5.42
C ARG A 26 11.59 -10.18 -5.56
N LEU A 27 10.37 -10.03 -5.03
CA LEU A 27 9.34 -11.06 -4.92
C LEU A 27 8.10 -10.74 -5.77
N GLY A 28 8.02 -9.55 -6.36
CA GLY A 28 6.88 -9.05 -7.11
C GLY A 28 7.06 -7.61 -7.59
N GLN A 29 5.94 -6.91 -7.77
CA GLN A 29 5.92 -5.54 -8.31
C GLN A 29 6.51 -4.54 -7.30
N ARG A 30 7.40 -3.65 -7.76
CA ARG A 30 7.86 -2.51 -6.95
C ARG A 30 6.72 -1.52 -6.80
N SER A 31 6.40 -1.13 -5.57
CA SER A 31 5.33 -0.16 -5.34
C SER A 31 5.44 0.63 -4.03
N ILE A 32 4.74 1.76 -3.99
CA ILE A 32 4.45 2.56 -2.79
C ILE A 32 2.93 2.84 -2.71
N ALA A 33 2.46 3.24 -1.54
CA ALA A 33 1.13 3.79 -1.35
C ALA A 33 1.22 5.27 -0.95
N LEU A 34 0.55 6.14 -1.68
CA LEU A 34 0.33 7.54 -1.30
C LEU A 34 -1.01 7.64 -0.59
N VAL A 35 -1.03 8.19 0.62
CA VAL A 35 -2.24 8.32 1.44
C VAL A 35 -2.54 9.80 1.65
N GLU A 36 -3.75 10.22 1.29
CA GLU A 36 -4.24 11.55 1.64
C GLU A 36 -4.79 11.52 3.06
N GLU A 37 -4.30 12.42 3.90
CA GLU A 37 -4.53 12.39 5.35
C GLU A 37 -6.00 12.53 5.75
N THR A 38 -6.74 13.42 5.08
CA THR A 38 -8.09 13.83 5.51
C THR A 38 -9.16 12.83 5.08
N SER A 39 -9.18 12.50 3.80
CA SER A 39 -10.10 11.57 3.16
C SER A 39 -9.68 10.13 3.32
N LYS A 40 -8.43 9.87 3.71
CA LYS A 40 -7.83 8.53 3.74
C LYS A 40 -7.83 7.86 2.35
N ALA A 41 -7.89 8.65 1.28
CA ALA A 41 -7.76 8.13 -0.08
C ALA A 41 -6.35 7.53 -0.26
N VAL A 42 -6.28 6.40 -0.96
CA VAL A 42 -5.02 5.69 -1.21
C VAL A 42 -4.82 5.55 -2.72
N GLU A 43 -3.64 5.96 -3.18
CA GLU A 43 -3.15 5.70 -4.53
C GLU A 43 -1.97 4.71 -4.46
N GLN A 44 -2.12 3.57 -5.13
CA GLN A 44 -1.06 2.58 -5.26
C GLN A 44 -0.22 2.89 -6.50
N ILE A 45 1.04 3.29 -6.28
CA ILE A 45 1.96 3.65 -7.36
C ILE A 45 2.91 2.48 -7.57
N SER A 46 2.93 1.94 -8.79
CA SER A 46 3.84 0.88 -9.20
C SER A 46 4.96 1.43 -10.06
N PHE A 47 6.15 0.83 -9.98
CA PHE A 47 7.31 1.22 -10.78
C PHE A 47 7.77 0.09 -11.70
N ASP A 48 8.17 0.45 -12.91
CA ASP A 48 8.76 -0.45 -13.90
C ASP A 48 10.22 -0.81 -13.56
#